data_AF-A0A961V3S7-F1
#
_entry.id   AF-A0A961V3S7-F1
#
_cell.length_a   1.000
_cell.length_b   1.000
_cell.length_c   1.000
_cell.angle_alpha   90.00
_cell.angle_beta   90.00
_cell.angle_gamma   90.00
#
_symmetry.space_group_name_H-M   'P 1'
#
loop_
_entity.id
_entity.type
_entity.pdbx_description
1 polymer ?
#
loop_
_entity_poly.entity_id
_entity_poly.type
_entity_poly.pdbx_seq_one_letter_code
_entity_poly.pdbx_strand_id
1 'polypeptide(L)'
;MTASIDRLLALWIGLVFPLAIVPSPRIAQFFIGAAIALILAGALVDAWRTGGLAETARQVRSALLEFASPRWRPAHILLVFCLYALATTLWSFKPAFSAERAGRFLLVAVLSVAFVGLAAPRLSRLKPELMVAGTALSALLCFADWATGAHLLTGTDRPASFIEYNRTAQQCAALVFFAVWCAPRWRLAMTAAFLVVGGFVAYSDNETAKLAFIGTIVGLIVLRFVPARAALTLSMFAFAAAVILLPVLQPALLDLVAGSPLEALLKPSHQRRLFIWDHIGMLFYQHPVFGAGFDVTRFGPEIGTITFFNGTSEHYPTPFHPHGQILQVAYETGIA
;
A
#
# COMPACT_ATOMS: atom_id res chain seq x y z
N MET A 1 -21.38 8.93 -18.05
CA MET A 1 -20.90 8.59 -16.68
C MET A 1 -19.67 7.69 -16.68
N THR A 2 -19.58 6.69 -17.57
CA THR A 2 -18.48 5.69 -17.63
C THR A 2 -17.07 6.27 -17.77
N ALA A 3 -16.86 7.24 -18.67
CA ALA A 3 -15.54 7.86 -18.89
C ALA A 3 -14.95 8.58 -17.65
N SER A 4 -15.78 8.97 -16.67
CA SER A 4 -15.30 9.56 -15.42
C SER A 4 -14.81 8.52 -14.41
N ILE A 5 -15.42 7.33 -14.44
CA ILE A 5 -15.10 6.21 -13.55
C ILE A 5 -13.80 5.54 -14.00
N ASP A 6 -13.61 5.35 -15.31
CA ASP A 6 -12.39 4.74 -15.87
C ASP A 6 -11.13 5.56 -15.54
N ARG A 7 -11.22 6.90 -15.59
CA ARG A 7 -10.12 7.80 -15.19
C ARG A 7 -9.85 7.77 -13.69
N LEU A 8 -10.89 7.61 -12.87
CA LEU A 8 -10.75 7.51 -11.43
C LEU A 8 -10.15 6.18 -11.00
N LEU A 9 -10.50 5.08 -11.67
CA LEU A 9 -9.85 3.79 -11.53
C LEU A 9 -8.38 3.84 -11.93
N ALA A 10 -8.08 4.50 -13.04
CA ALA A 10 -6.71 4.71 -13.47
C ALA A 10 -5.91 5.50 -12.42
N LEU A 11 -6.48 6.57 -11.86
CA LEU A 11 -5.88 7.33 -10.77
C LEU A 11 -5.70 6.49 -9.50
N TRP A 12 -6.70 5.71 -9.10
CA TRP A 12 -6.59 4.87 -7.90
C TRP A 12 -5.54 3.77 -8.04
N ILE A 13 -5.54 3.04 -9.16
CA ILE A 13 -4.60 1.94 -9.42
C ILE A 13 -3.19 2.47 -9.71
N GLY A 14 -3.06 3.63 -10.37
CA GLY A 14 -1.78 4.19 -10.77
C GLY A 14 -1.07 5.07 -9.75
N LEU A 15 -1.79 5.62 -8.78
CA LEU A 15 -1.23 6.58 -7.80
C LEU A 15 -1.43 6.16 -6.36
N VAL A 16 -2.66 5.82 -5.97
CA VAL A 16 -2.94 5.45 -4.58
C VAL A 16 -2.36 4.08 -4.27
N PHE A 17 -2.45 3.14 -5.21
CA PHE A 17 -1.95 1.78 -5.03
C PHE A 17 -0.42 1.72 -4.86
N PRO A 18 0.42 2.38 -5.70
CA PRO A 18 1.87 2.40 -5.51
C PRO A 18 2.30 3.07 -4.21
N LEU A 19 1.62 4.15 -3.81
CA LEU A 19 1.89 4.83 -2.55
C LEU A 19 1.57 3.96 -1.32
N ALA A 20 0.50 3.15 -1.39
CA ALA A 20 0.17 2.19 -0.34
C ALA A 20 1.17 1.00 -0.28
N ILE A 21 1.95 0.79 -1.33
CA ILE A 21 2.92 -0.30 -1.49
C ILE A 21 4.34 0.09 -1.03
N VAL A 22 4.68 1.40 -1.05
CA VAL A 22 5.95 1.96 -0.51
C VAL A 22 6.38 1.27 0.79
N PRO A 23 5.48 1.08 1.77
CA PRO A 23 5.84 0.59 3.10
C PRO A 23 5.34 -0.84 3.33
N SER A 24 4.96 -1.55 2.26
CA SER A 24 4.49 -2.93 2.34
C SER A 24 5.68 -3.91 2.44
N PRO A 25 5.49 -5.09 3.06
CA PRO A 25 6.48 -6.16 3.04
C PRO A 25 6.89 -6.51 1.60
N ARG A 26 8.11 -7.04 1.42
CA ARG A 26 8.70 -7.44 0.11
C ARG A 26 7.72 -8.18 -0.80
N ILE A 27 6.88 -8.99 -0.18
CA ILE A 27 5.86 -9.86 -0.78
C ILE A 27 4.81 -9.07 -1.59
N ALA A 28 4.28 -7.98 -1.04
CA ALA A 28 3.20 -7.23 -1.69
C ALA A 28 3.72 -6.43 -2.91
N GLN A 29 4.94 -5.88 -2.83
CA GLN A 29 5.61 -5.25 -3.98
C GLN A 29 5.78 -6.23 -5.15
N PHE A 30 6.20 -7.46 -4.85
CA PHE A 30 6.40 -8.49 -5.87
C PHE A 30 5.08 -8.92 -6.52
N PHE A 31 4.05 -9.20 -5.72
CA PHE A 31 2.75 -9.63 -6.26
C PHE A 31 2.11 -8.59 -7.16
N ILE A 32 2.16 -7.33 -6.73
CA ILE A 32 1.49 -6.27 -7.47
C ILE A 32 2.29 -5.93 -8.73
N GLY A 33 3.63 -5.91 -8.65
CA GLY A 33 4.48 -5.81 -9.83
C GLY A 33 4.22 -6.93 -10.83
N ALA A 34 4.09 -8.17 -10.37
CA ALA A 34 3.78 -9.33 -11.20
C ALA A 34 2.38 -9.24 -11.83
N ALA A 35 1.36 -8.85 -11.06
CA ALA A 35 0.01 -8.66 -11.56
C ALA A 35 -0.04 -7.57 -12.66
N ILE A 36 0.61 -6.43 -12.42
CA ILE A 36 0.73 -5.35 -13.41
C ILE A 36 1.46 -5.86 -14.66
N ALA A 37 2.60 -6.53 -14.49
CA ALA A 37 3.39 -7.07 -15.60
C ALA A 37 2.58 -8.07 -16.45
N LEU A 38 1.78 -8.94 -15.83
CA LEU A 38 0.92 -9.88 -16.53
C LEU A 38 -0.20 -9.18 -17.32
N ILE A 39 -0.81 -8.13 -16.76
CA ILE A 39 -1.82 -7.36 -17.49
C ILE A 39 -1.19 -6.63 -18.68
N LEU A 40 0.00 -6.05 -18.49
CA LEU A 40 0.76 -5.42 -19.57
C LEU A 40 1.14 -6.43 -20.66
N ALA A 41 1.60 -7.63 -20.28
CA ALA A 41 1.90 -8.71 -21.21
C ALA A 41 0.66 -9.14 -22.00
N GLY A 42 -0.48 -9.31 -21.34
CA GLY A 42 -1.76 -9.62 -21.99
C GLY A 42 -2.18 -8.55 -23.00
N ALA A 43 -2.03 -7.27 -22.64
CA ALA A 43 -2.32 -6.15 -23.53
C ALA A 43 -1.37 -6.11 -24.75
N LEU A 44 -0.09 -6.45 -24.57
CA LEU A 44 0.89 -6.53 -25.65
C LEU A 44 0.60 -7.69 -26.60
N VAL A 45 0.23 -8.86 -26.06
CA VAL A 45 -0.16 -10.04 -26.87
C VAL A 45 -1.41 -9.74 -27.70
N ASP A 46 -2.42 -9.10 -27.10
CA ASP A 46 -3.63 -8.68 -27.81
C ASP A 46 -3.31 -7.67 -28.92
N ALA A 47 -2.46 -6.68 -28.63
CA ALA A 47 -1.99 -5.71 -29.61
C ALA A 47 -1.22 -6.37 -30.76
N TRP A 48 -0.39 -7.37 -30.48
CA TRP A 48 0.32 -8.12 -31.51
C TRP A 48 -0.63 -8.91 -32.40
N ARG A 49 -1.58 -9.66 -31.81
CA ARG A 49 -2.57 -10.45 -32.54
C ARG A 49 -3.47 -9.62 -33.44
N THR A 50 -3.78 -8.39 -33.03
CA THR A 50 -4.66 -7.47 -33.77
C THR A 50 -3.91 -6.54 -34.72
N GLY A 51 -2.57 -6.69 -34.85
CA GLY A 51 -1.74 -5.77 -35.65
C GLY A 51 -1.61 -4.36 -35.05
N GLY A 52 -2.05 -4.16 -33.81
CA GLY A 52 -2.08 -2.89 -33.09
C GLY A 52 -0.80 -2.52 -32.33
N LEU A 53 0.36 -3.16 -32.57
CA LEU A 53 1.60 -2.84 -31.83
C LEU A 53 2.05 -1.39 -32.00
N ALA A 54 2.02 -0.86 -33.23
CA ALA A 54 2.38 0.54 -33.48
C ALA A 54 1.44 1.50 -32.76
N GLU A 55 0.15 1.16 -32.71
CA GLU A 55 -0.84 1.94 -31.98
C GLU A 55 -0.62 1.87 -30.46
N THR A 56 -0.28 0.68 -29.93
CA THR A 56 0.11 0.52 -28.53
C THR A 56 1.35 1.34 -28.20
N ALA A 57 2.38 1.32 -29.02
CA ALA A 57 3.58 2.14 -28.81
C ALA A 57 3.27 3.65 -28.82
N ARG A 58 2.40 4.10 -29.73
CA ARG A 58 1.89 5.49 -29.74
C ARG A 58 1.11 5.81 -28.47
N GLN A 59 0.28 4.89 -27.98
CA GLN A 59 -0.48 5.07 -26.74
C GLN A 59 0.43 5.11 -25.51
N VAL A 60 1.46 4.26 -25.40
CA VAL A 60 2.49 4.36 -24.34
C VAL A 60 3.12 5.74 -24.38
N ARG A 61 3.60 6.14 -25.55
CA ARG A 61 4.26 7.43 -25.72
C ARG A 61 3.33 8.58 -25.35
N SER A 62 2.08 8.55 -25.83
CA SER A 62 1.07 9.56 -25.51
C SER A 62 0.80 9.60 -24.01
N ALA A 63 0.67 8.46 -23.35
CA ALA A 63 0.45 8.40 -21.92
C ALA A 63 1.65 8.91 -21.13
N LEU A 64 2.88 8.59 -21.52
CA LEU A 64 4.09 9.14 -20.91
C LEU A 64 4.17 10.66 -21.10
N LEU A 65 3.81 11.17 -22.29
CA LEU A 65 3.75 12.61 -22.56
C LEU A 65 2.62 13.30 -21.78
N GLU A 66 1.47 12.63 -21.62
CA GLU A 66 0.35 13.13 -20.83
C GLU A 66 0.70 13.13 -19.34
N PHE A 67 1.40 12.10 -18.86
CA PHE A 67 1.96 12.01 -17.52
C PHE A 67 3.00 13.09 -17.27
N ALA A 68 3.80 13.44 -18.28
CA ALA A 68 4.71 14.59 -18.24
C ALA A 68 3.97 15.93 -18.27
N SER A 69 2.70 15.97 -18.70
CA SER A 69 1.94 17.21 -18.84
C SER A 69 1.52 17.79 -17.48
N PRO A 70 1.47 19.12 -17.32
CA PRO A 70 1.08 19.76 -16.05
C PRO A 70 -0.32 19.40 -15.52
N ARG A 71 -1.14 18.75 -16.34
CA ARG A 71 -2.50 18.28 -15.98
C ARG A 71 -2.46 17.07 -15.05
N TRP A 72 -1.39 16.29 -15.10
CA TRP A 72 -1.21 15.10 -14.28
C TRP A 72 -0.45 15.40 -12.99
N ARG A 73 -0.73 16.51 -12.29
CA ARG A 73 0.00 16.89 -11.04
C ARG A 73 0.27 15.74 -10.05
N PRO A 74 -0.66 14.79 -9.80
CA PRO A 74 -0.38 13.66 -8.91
C PRO A 74 0.79 12.79 -9.38
N ALA A 75 0.91 12.57 -10.69
CA ALA A 75 2.02 11.87 -11.35
C ALA A 75 3.38 12.48 -10.99
N HIS A 76 3.47 13.80 -11.13
CA HIS A 76 4.67 14.56 -10.78
C HIS A 76 4.96 14.47 -9.30
N ILE A 77 3.94 14.55 -8.43
CA ILE A 77 4.12 14.38 -6.99
C ILE A 77 4.70 13.00 -6.68
N LEU A 78 4.18 11.94 -7.29
CA LEU A 78 4.71 10.58 -7.12
C LEU A 78 6.15 10.48 -7.62
N LEU A 79 6.45 11.01 -8.81
CA LEU A 79 7.80 10.99 -9.37
C LEU A 79 8.78 11.78 -8.50
N VAL A 80 8.41 12.98 -8.06
CA VAL A 80 9.20 13.82 -7.15
C VAL A 80 9.43 13.07 -5.84
N PHE A 81 8.41 12.42 -5.29
CA PHE A 81 8.55 11.58 -4.10
C PHE A 81 9.49 10.40 -4.33
N CYS A 82 9.39 9.68 -5.46
CA CYS A 82 10.30 8.58 -5.80
C CYS A 82 11.76 9.05 -5.94
N LEU A 83 11.98 10.17 -6.63
CA LEU A 83 13.30 10.76 -6.81
C LEU A 83 13.86 11.26 -5.48
N TYR A 84 13.00 11.84 -4.65
CA TYR A 84 13.38 12.28 -3.31
C TYR A 84 13.74 11.09 -2.42
N ALA A 85 12.93 10.02 -2.41
CA ALA A 85 13.23 8.78 -1.71
C ALA A 85 14.54 8.14 -2.20
N LEU A 86 14.85 8.20 -3.50
CA LEU A 86 16.14 7.79 -4.03
C LEU A 86 17.28 8.68 -3.53
N ALA A 87 17.10 9.99 -3.52
CA ALA A 87 18.08 10.91 -2.98
C ALA A 87 18.35 10.63 -1.50
N THR A 88 17.31 10.34 -0.71
CA THR A 88 17.46 10.04 0.72
C THR A 88 18.18 8.71 1.01
N THR A 89 18.40 7.86 0.00
CA THR A 89 19.29 6.69 0.15
C THR A 89 20.76 7.09 0.34
N LEU A 90 21.17 8.29 -0.12
CA LEU A 90 22.56 8.75 -0.05
C LEU A 90 23.04 8.98 1.39
N TRP A 91 22.13 9.30 2.30
CA TRP A 91 22.40 9.47 3.73
C TRP A 91 21.70 8.44 4.61
N SER A 92 21.22 7.33 4.03
CA SER A 92 20.68 6.24 4.83
C SER A 92 21.80 5.47 5.55
N PHE A 93 21.44 4.74 6.61
CA PHE A 93 22.40 3.92 7.36
C PHE A 93 23.04 2.80 6.51
N LYS A 94 22.32 2.31 5.48
CA LYS A 94 22.83 1.31 4.52
C LYS A 94 22.52 1.72 3.07
N PRO A 95 23.30 2.66 2.49
CA PRO A 95 22.96 3.27 1.20
C PRO A 95 22.72 2.29 0.07
N ALA A 96 23.58 1.27 -0.09
CA ALA A 96 23.44 0.27 -1.16
C ALA A 96 22.15 -0.55 -1.03
N PHE A 97 21.79 -0.97 0.19
CA PHE A 97 20.57 -1.73 0.45
C PHE A 97 19.32 -0.87 0.27
N SER A 98 19.35 0.37 0.78
CA SER A 98 18.28 1.34 0.59
C SER A 98 18.08 1.67 -0.89
N ALA A 99 19.16 1.82 -1.67
CA ALA A 99 19.14 2.08 -3.10
C ALA A 99 18.50 0.93 -3.89
N GLU A 100 18.82 -0.32 -3.57
CA GLU A 100 18.18 -1.49 -4.18
C GLU A 100 16.66 -1.45 -3.97
N ARG A 101 16.22 -1.12 -2.75
CA ARG A 101 14.79 -1.07 -2.41
C ARG A 101 14.09 0.13 -3.02
N ALA A 102 14.71 1.30 -3.02
CA ALA A 102 14.20 2.48 -3.70
C ALA A 102 14.10 2.24 -5.22
N GLY A 103 15.04 1.50 -5.81
CA GLY A 103 14.98 1.05 -7.21
C GLY A 103 13.80 0.13 -7.50
N ARG A 104 13.53 -0.85 -6.62
CA ARG A 104 12.31 -1.70 -6.72
C ARG A 104 11.04 -0.88 -6.61
N PHE A 105 11.02 0.10 -5.71
CA PHE A 105 9.88 1.01 -5.57
C PHE A 105 9.67 1.86 -6.82
N LEU A 106 10.74 2.45 -7.37
CA LEU A 106 10.68 3.20 -8.63
C LEU A 106 10.18 2.32 -9.78
N LEU A 107 10.62 1.05 -9.86
CA LEU A 107 10.13 0.11 -10.85
C LEU A 107 8.61 -0.11 -10.73
N VAL A 108 8.09 -0.35 -9.53
CA VAL A 108 6.64 -0.51 -9.31
C VAL A 108 5.88 0.77 -9.67
N ALA A 109 6.41 1.94 -9.31
CA ALA A 109 5.82 3.22 -9.69
C ALA A 109 5.77 3.36 -11.22
N VAL A 110 6.88 3.15 -11.92
CA VAL A 110 6.95 3.21 -13.39
C VAL A 110 6.02 2.20 -14.05
N LEU A 111 5.95 0.96 -13.55
CA LEU A 111 5.03 -0.05 -14.06
C LEU A 111 3.56 0.35 -13.85
N SER A 112 3.25 1.01 -12.74
CA SER A 112 1.89 1.50 -12.44
C SER A 112 1.50 2.67 -13.33
N VAL A 113 2.45 3.55 -13.65
CA VAL A 113 2.27 4.62 -14.65
C VAL A 113 2.07 4.03 -16.04
N ALA A 114 2.91 3.08 -16.43
CA ALA A 114 2.78 2.37 -17.69
C ALA A 114 1.43 1.65 -17.78
N PHE A 115 0.97 1.03 -16.68
CA PHE A 115 -0.35 0.43 -16.57
C PHE A 115 -1.46 1.44 -16.78
N VAL A 116 -1.43 2.60 -16.13
CA VAL A 116 -2.42 3.65 -16.38
C VAL A 116 -2.42 4.08 -17.84
N GLY A 117 -1.25 4.24 -18.44
CA GLY A 117 -1.15 4.65 -19.84
C GLY A 117 -1.64 3.61 -20.84
N LEU A 118 -1.29 2.34 -20.61
CA LEU A 118 -1.52 1.22 -21.53
C LEU A 118 -2.87 0.54 -21.32
N ALA A 119 -3.18 0.29 -20.05
CA ALA A 119 -4.34 -0.46 -19.64
C ALA A 119 -5.54 0.45 -19.44
N ALA A 120 -5.44 1.69 -18.94
CA ALA A 120 -6.66 2.47 -18.63
C ALA A 120 -7.57 2.82 -19.82
N PRO A 121 -7.06 3.25 -20.98
CA PRO A 121 -7.92 3.48 -22.16
C PRO A 121 -8.56 2.18 -22.65
N ARG A 122 -7.86 1.07 -22.44
CA ARG A 122 -8.29 -0.28 -22.78
C ARG A 122 -8.96 -0.99 -21.62
N LEU A 123 -9.09 -0.43 -20.43
CA LEU A 123 -9.62 -1.13 -19.25
C LEU A 123 -11.11 -1.41 -19.42
N SER A 124 -11.79 -0.55 -20.20
CA SER A 124 -13.13 -0.80 -20.72
C SER A 124 -13.22 -2.02 -21.66
N ARG A 125 -12.11 -2.41 -22.29
CA ARG A 125 -11.98 -3.57 -23.21
C ARG A 125 -11.25 -4.77 -22.60
N LEU A 126 -10.36 -4.53 -21.63
CA LEU A 126 -9.68 -5.54 -20.83
C LEU A 126 -10.79 -6.19 -20.02
N LYS A 127 -11.18 -7.33 -20.54
CA LYS A 127 -12.10 -8.28 -19.95
C LYS A 127 -11.87 -8.32 -18.43
N PRO A 128 -12.84 -7.95 -17.58
CA PRO A 128 -12.76 -8.10 -16.13
C PRO A 128 -12.14 -9.41 -15.63
N GLU A 129 -12.21 -10.48 -16.42
CA GLU A 129 -11.48 -11.74 -16.32
C GLU A 129 -10.00 -11.55 -15.99
N LEU A 130 -9.33 -10.54 -16.53
CA LEU A 130 -7.91 -10.28 -16.27
C LEU A 130 -7.71 -9.65 -14.91
N MET A 131 -8.62 -8.78 -14.45
CA MET A 131 -8.61 -8.27 -13.08
C MET A 131 -8.95 -9.38 -12.08
N VAL A 132 -9.92 -10.23 -12.43
CA VAL A 132 -10.29 -11.44 -11.69
C VAL A 132 -9.11 -12.38 -11.59
N ALA A 133 -8.48 -12.72 -12.71
CA ALA A 133 -7.35 -13.63 -12.78
C ALA A 133 -6.13 -13.06 -12.06
N GLY A 134 -5.84 -11.77 -12.20
CA GLY A 134 -4.74 -11.11 -11.49
C GLY A 134 -4.94 -11.11 -9.98
N THR A 135 -6.17 -10.86 -9.52
CA THR A 135 -6.49 -10.86 -8.08
C THR A 135 -6.53 -12.28 -7.51
N ALA A 136 -7.12 -13.23 -8.24
CA ALA A 136 -7.15 -14.64 -7.88
C ALA A 136 -5.73 -15.22 -7.85
N LEU A 137 -4.89 -14.92 -8.84
CA LEU A 137 -3.49 -15.32 -8.87
C LEU A 137 -2.73 -14.72 -7.70
N SER A 138 -2.92 -13.43 -7.38
CA SER A 138 -2.29 -12.81 -6.21
C SER A 138 -2.68 -13.50 -4.90
N ALA A 139 -3.97 -13.81 -4.73
CA ALA A 139 -4.47 -14.53 -3.57
C ALA A 139 -3.93 -15.98 -3.50
N LEU A 140 -3.91 -16.69 -4.63
CA LEU A 140 -3.37 -18.04 -4.74
C LEU A 140 -1.88 -18.10 -4.44
N LEU A 141 -1.10 -17.15 -4.95
CA LEU A 141 0.33 -17.09 -4.68
C LEU A 141 0.61 -16.72 -3.22
N CYS A 142 -0.20 -15.83 -2.60
CA CYS A 142 -0.11 -15.59 -1.16
C CYS A 142 -0.37 -16.87 -0.36
N PHE A 143 -1.40 -17.61 -0.74
CA PHE A 143 -1.75 -18.86 -0.07
C PHE A 143 -0.68 -19.94 -0.27
N ALA A 144 -0.14 -20.08 -1.47
CA ALA A 144 0.92 -21.03 -1.78
C ALA A 144 2.20 -20.70 -1.00
N ASP A 145 2.56 -19.41 -0.94
CA ASP A 145 3.70 -18.96 -0.15
C ASP A 145 3.49 -19.24 1.34
N TRP A 146 2.31 -18.92 1.90
CA TRP A 146 1.99 -19.24 3.29
C TRP A 146 2.02 -20.76 3.58
N ALA A 147 1.39 -21.57 2.71
CA ALA A 147 1.32 -23.03 2.86
C ALA A 147 2.70 -23.70 2.76
N THR A 148 3.65 -23.05 2.08
CA THR A 148 5.05 -23.48 2.00
C THR A 148 5.93 -22.80 3.05
N GLY A 149 5.38 -22.20 4.10
CA GLY A 149 6.19 -21.55 5.15
C GLY A 149 7.01 -20.35 4.64
N ALA A 150 6.51 -19.64 3.63
CA ALA A 150 7.12 -18.53 2.90
C ALA A 150 8.35 -18.86 2.05
N HIS A 151 8.66 -20.15 1.82
CA HIS A 151 9.81 -20.55 1.01
C HIS A 151 9.71 -20.13 -0.47
N LEU A 152 8.49 -20.07 -1.03
CA LEU A 152 8.26 -19.84 -2.46
C LEU A 152 8.70 -18.44 -2.92
N LEU A 153 8.46 -17.41 -2.12
CA LEU A 153 8.63 -16.01 -2.56
C LEU A 153 9.53 -15.19 -1.66
N THR A 154 9.56 -15.48 -0.36
CA THR A 154 10.46 -14.76 0.56
C THR A 154 11.81 -15.43 0.70
N GLY A 155 11.89 -16.73 0.39
CA GLY A 155 13.10 -17.53 0.57
C GLY A 155 13.57 -17.58 2.03
N THR A 156 12.67 -17.36 3.00
CA THR A 156 13.01 -17.40 4.42
C THR A 156 12.65 -18.75 5.03
N ASP A 157 13.54 -19.32 5.85
CA ASP A 157 13.27 -20.51 6.66
C ASP A 157 12.47 -20.20 7.94
N ARG A 158 11.88 -19.02 8.02
CA ARG A 158 11.09 -18.62 9.19
C ARG A 158 9.62 -19.01 8.95
N PRO A 159 8.95 -19.62 9.94
CA PRO A 159 7.54 -19.94 9.81
C PRO A 159 6.76 -18.65 9.53
N ALA A 160 6.19 -18.57 8.33
CA ALA A 160 5.46 -17.41 7.88
C ALA A 160 4.30 -17.12 8.83
N SER A 161 4.35 -15.99 9.54
CA SER A 161 3.23 -15.63 10.38
C SER A 161 2.06 -15.19 9.49
N PHE A 162 0.85 -15.67 9.77
CA PHE A 162 -0.36 -15.26 9.05
C PHE A 162 -0.54 -13.72 9.08
N ILE A 163 0.06 -13.08 10.09
CA ILE A 163 0.09 -11.62 10.27
C ILE A 163 0.71 -10.91 9.06
N GLU A 164 1.74 -11.48 8.45
CA GLU A 164 2.49 -10.89 7.33
C GLU A 164 1.67 -10.78 6.04
N TYR A 165 0.69 -11.68 5.85
CA TYR A 165 -0.17 -11.71 4.67
C TYR A 165 -1.44 -10.86 4.79
N ASN A 166 -1.78 -10.40 5.99
CA ASN A 166 -2.99 -9.60 6.23
C ASN A 166 -3.07 -8.35 5.37
N ARG A 167 -1.93 -7.66 5.17
CA ARG A 167 -1.87 -6.44 4.37
C ARG A 167 -2.11 -6.76 2.89
N THR A 168 -1.55 -7.86 2.39
CA THR A 168 -1.80 -8.31 1.01
C THR A 168 -3.25 -8.75 0.83
N ALA A 169 -3.83 -9.46 1.80
CA ALA A 169 -5.24 -9.84 1.78
C ALA A 169 -6.16 -8.60 1.73
N GLN A 170 -5.89 -7.57 2.53
CA GLN A 170 -6.65 -6.30 2.49
C GLN A 170 -6.56 -5.61 1.13
N GLN A 171 -5.35 -5.53 0.57
CA GLN A 171 -5.12 -4.94 -0.76
C GLN A 171 -5.87 -5.73 -1.84
N CYS A 172 -5.86 -7.06 -1.77
CA CYS A 172 -6.65 -7.93 -2.63
C CYS A 172 -8.16 -7.68 -2.45
N ALA A 173 -8.68 -7.58 -1.22
CA ALA A 173 -10.10 -7.27 -0.96
C ALA A 173 -10.54 -5.97 -1.60
N ALA A 174 -9.74 -4.91 -1.46
CA ALA A 174 -10.02 -3.62 -2.08
C ALA A 174 -10.10 -3.77 -3.60
N LEU A 175 -9.11 -4.43 -4.22
CA LEU A 175 -9.09 -4.69 -5.66
C LEU A 175 -10.28 -5.54 -6.14
N VAL A 176 -10.61 -6.63 -5.44
CA VAL A 176 -11.76 -7.49 -5.78
C VAL A 176 -13.04 -6.68 -5.75
N PHE A 177 -13.27 -5.89 -4.69
CA PHE A 177 -14.49 -5.12 -4.58
C PHE A 177 -14.63 -4.10 -5.74
N PHE A 178 -13.54 -3.41 -6.08
CA PHE A 178 -13.54 -2.54 -7.26
C PHE A 178 -13.84 -3.31 -8.55
N ALA A 179 -13.32 -4.53 -8.69
CA ALA A 179 -13.61 -5.39 -9.83
C ALA A 179 -15.09 -5.85 -9.88
N VAL A 180 -15.74 -6.18 -8.74
CA VAL A 180 -17.20 -6.46 -8.66
C VAL A 180 -18.00 -5.32 -9.30
N TRP A 181 -17.59 -4.09 -9.04
CA TRP A 181 -18.29 -2.90 -9.49
C TRP A 181 -18.17 -2.67 -10.99
N CYS A 182 -16.96 -2.84 -11.53
CA CYS A 182 -16.66 -2.55 -12.93
C CYS A 182 -17.08 -3.69 -13.88
N ALA A 183 -17.43 -4.85 -13.32
CA ALA A 183 -17.64 -6.08 -14.07
C ALA A 183 -18.97 -6.77 -13.74
N PRO A 184 -20.12 -6.19 -14.14
CA PRO A 184 -21.44 -6.72 -13.77
C PRO A 184 -21.62 -8.21 -14.14
N ARG A 185 -21.03 -8.64 -15.27
CA ARG A 185 -21.08 -10.05 -15.74
C ARG A 185 -20.27 -11.04 -14.90
N TRP A 186 -19.34 -10.57 -14.06
CA TRP A 186 -18.54 -11.41 -13.15
C TRP A 186 -18.85 -11.17 -11.68
N ARG A 187 -19.96 -10.47 -11.40
CA ARG A 187 -20.36 -10.14 -10.03
C ARG A 187 -20.32 -11.34 -9.10
N LEU A 188 -20.81 -12.50 -9.54
CA LEU A 188 -20.81 -13.70 -8.70
C LEU A 188 -19.39 -14.17 -8.35
N ALA A 189 -18.50 -14.28 -9.34
CA ALA A 189 -17.11 -14.68 -9.11
C ALA A 189 -16.36 -13.67 -8.24
N MET A 190 -16.64 -12.38 -8.42
CA MET A 190 -16.02 -11.32 -7.64
C MET A 190 -16.56 -11.23 -6.22
N THR A 191 -17.86 -11.43 -6.02
CA THR A 191 -18.45 -11.57 -4.68
C THR A 191 -17.86 -12.80 -3.98
N ALA A 192 -17.71 -13.93 -4.66
CA ALA A 192 -17.09 -15.12 -4.10
C ALA A 192 -15.63 -14.85 -3.68
N ALA A 193 -14.83 -14.22 -4.54
CA ALA A 193 -13.46 -13.82 -4.19
C ALA A 193 -13.43 -12.85 -2.99
N PHE A 194 -14.37 -11.90 -2.92
CA PHE A 194 -14.48 -10.96 -1.82
C PHE A 194 -14.81 -11.66 -0.50
N LEU A 195 -15.73 -12.63 -0.54
CA LEU A 195 -16.09 -13.44 0.63
C LEU A 195 -14.94 -14.33 1.10
N VAL A 196 -14.17 -14.91 0.17
CA VAL A 196 -12.96 -15.68 0.51
C VAL A 196 -11.94 -14.78 1.24
N VAL A 197 -11.67 -13.59 0.71
CA VAL A 197 -10.77 -12.64 1.38
C VAL A 197 -11.34 -12.18 2.72
N GLY A 198 -12.65 -11.93 2.80
CA GLY A 198 -13.33 -11.58 4.05
C GLY A 198 -13.23 -12.68 5.11
N GLY A 199 -13.38 -13.95 4.72
CA GLY A 199 -13.17 -15.11 5.58
C GLY A 199 -11.74 -15.19 6.11
N PHE A 200 -10.75 -14.93 5.24
CA PHE A 200 -9.34 -14.88 5.63
C PHE A 200 -9.07 -13.76 6.66
N VAL A 201 -9.59 -12.56 6.42
CA VAL A 201 -9.47 -11.43 7.37
C VAL A 201 -10.19 -11.73 8.69
N ALA A 202 -11.35 -12.39 8.65
CA ALA A 202 -12.09 -12.77 9.84
C ALA A 202 -11.34 -13.80 10.70
N TYR A 203 -10.68 -14.76 10.06
CA TYR A 203 -9.85 -15.79 10.72
C TYR A 203 -8.55 -15.21 11.32
N SER A 204 -8.05 -14.11 10.76
CA SER A 204 -6.85 -13.43 11.26
C SER A 204 -6.99 -12.97 12.72
N ASP A 205 -5.92 -13.09 13.51
CA ASP A 205 -5.85 -12.47 14.84
C ASP A 205 -5.58 -10.96 14.80
N ASN A 206 -5.47 -10.36 13.60
CA ASN A 206 -5.16 -8.94 13.46
C ASN A 206 -6.44 -8.08 13.43
N GLU A 207 -6.74 -7.42 14.53
CA GLU A 207 -7.90 -6.53 14.68
C GLU A 207 -7.83 -5.32 13.75
N THR A 208 -6.63 -4.80 13.49
CA THR A 208 -6.42 -3.72 12.51
C THR A 208 -6.85 -4.16 11.11
N ALA A 209 -6.62 -5.43 10.75
CA ALA A 209 -7.06 -5.96 9.46
C ALA A 209 -8.57 -6.05 9.34
N LYS A 210 -9.25 -6.48 10.41
CA LYS A 210 -10.71 -6.54 10.48
C LYS A 210 -11.33 -5.16 10.35
N LEU A 211 -10.81 -4.18 11.10
CA LEU A 211 -11.27 -2.80 11.03
C LEU A 211 -11.00 -2.17 9.65
N ALA A 212 -9.83 -2.39 9.07
CA ALA A 212 -9.53 -1.91 7.71
C ALA A 212 -10.46 -2.52 6.66
N PHE A 213 -10.79 -3.80 6.78
CA PHE A 213 -11.74 -4.46 5.88
C PHE A 213 -13.17 -3.92 6.03
N ILE A 214 -13.64 -3.72 7.26
CA ILE A 214 -14.93 -3.07 7.54
C ILE A 214 -14.94 -1.63 6.99
N GLY A 215 -13.90 -0.85 7.26
CA GLY A 215 -13.75 0.51 6.75
C GLY A 215 -13.71 0.56 5.22
N THR A 216 -13.12 -0.46 4.58
CA THR A 216 -13.15 -0.64 3.13
C THR A 216 -14.57 -0.87 2.64
N ILE A 217 -15.34 -1.78 3.26
CA ILE A 217 -16.76 -2.01 2.95
C ILE A 217 -17.57 -0.72 3.10
N VAL A 218 -17.49 -0.07 4.26
CA VAL A 218 -18.24 1.15 4.56
C VAL A 218 -17.86 2.26 3.59
N GLY A 219 -16.56 2.51 3.42
CA GLY A 219 -16.05 3.53 2.50
C GLY A 219 -16.57 3.31 1.09
N LEU A 220 -16.54 2.08 0.59
CA LEU A 220 -17.05 1.76 -0.73
C LEU A 220 -18.58 1.90 -0.86
N ILE A 221 -19.33 1.56 0.19
CA ILE A 221 -20.79 1.83 0.25
C ILE A 221 -21.04 3.33 0.21
N VAL A 222 -20.29 4.14 0.97
CA VAL A 222 -20.44 5.61 0.93
C VAL A 222 -20.11 6.15 -0.46
N LEU A 223 -19.01 5.71 -1.06
CA LEU A 223 -18.56 6.14 -2.38
C LEU A 223 -19.57 5.81 -3.49
N ARG A 224 -20.46 4.82 -3.29
CA ARG A 224 -21.59 4.54 -4.22
C ARG A 224 -22.53 5.71 -4.41
N PHE A 225 -22.74 6.50 -3.36
CA PHE A 225 -23.72 7.57 -3.35
C PHE A 225 -23.10 8.94 -3.61
N VAL A 226 -21.77 9.01 -3.69
CA VAL A 226 -21.04 10.26 -3.87
C VAL A 226 -20.61 10.39 -5.33
N PRO A 227 -20.79 11.57 -5.97
CA PRO A 227 -20.25 11.82 -7.30
C PRO A 227 -18.75 11.54 -7.34
N ALA A 228 -18.29 10.89 -8.41
CA ALA A 228 -16.95 10.32 -8.50
C ALA A 228 -15.81 11.33 -8.20
N ARG A 229 -15.98 12.61 -8.55
CA ARG A 229 -15.04 13.69 -8.20
C ARG A 229 -15.02 14.02 -6.71
N ALA A 230 -16.18 14.08 -6.08
CA ALA A 230 -16.30 14.32 -4.64
C ALA A 230 -15.79 13.11 -3.85
N ALA A 231 -16.03 11.89 -4.34
CA ALA A 231 -15.49 10.65 -3.81
C ALA A 231 -13.96 10.68 -3.74
N LEU A 232 -13.29 11.02 -4.87
CA LEU A 232 -11.83 11.16 -4.89
C LEU A 232 -11.34 12.24 -3.92
N THR A 233 -12.00 13.39 -3.93
CA THR A 233 -11.64 14.53 -3.08
C THR A 233 -11.73 14.14 -1.61
N LEU A 234 -12.83 13.51 -1.19
CA LEU A 234 -13.03 13.00 0.17
C LEU A 234 -12.00 11.93 0.53
N SER A 235 -11.67 10.99 -0.36
CA SER A 235 -10.62 9.99 -0.11
C SER A 235 -9.25 10.64 0.08
N MET A 236 -8.90 11.63 -0.75
CA MET A 236 -7.64 12.37 -0.62
C MET A 236 -7.60 13.18 0.68
N PHE A 237 -8.69 13.87 1.03
CA PHE A 237 -8.79 14.60 2.30
C PHE A 237 -8.74 13.66 3.51
N ALA A 238 -9.45 12.53 3.47
CA ALA A 238 -9.40 11.55 4.56
C ALA A 238 -8.00 10.95 4.71
N PHE A 239 -7.31 10.67 3.60
CA PHE A 239 -5.93 10.21 3.61
C PHE A 239 -5.00 11.28 4.17
N ALA A 240 -5.06 12.53 3.67
CA ALA A 240 -4.24 13.64 4.15
C ALA A 240 -4.51 13.94 5.64
N ALA A 241 -5.78 13.92 6.07
CA ALA A 241 -6.15 14.08 7.46
C ALA A 241 -5.59 12.93 8.30
N ALA A 242 -5.68 11.68 7.84
CA ALA A 242 -5.07 10.55 8.55
C ALA A 242 -3.54 10.66 8.61
N VAL A 243 -2.89 11.20 7.57
CA VAL A 243 -1.44 11.43 7.54
C VAL A 243 -1.02 12.50 8.54
N ILE A 244 -1.69 13.66 8.50
CA ILE A 244 -1.32 14.85 9.27
C ILE A 244 -1.77 14.75 10.73
N LEU A 245 -2.99 14.26 10.97
CA LEU A 245 -3.56 14.23 12.31
C LEU A 245 -2.98 13.10 13.15
N LEU A 246 -2.48 12.01 12.56
CA LEU A 246 -2.01 10.88 13.36
C LEU A 246 -0.82 11.24 14.25
N PRO A 247 0.27 11.88 13.75
CA PRO A 247 1.37 12.33 14.62
C PRO A 247 0.93 13.37 15.65
N VAL A 248 -0.03 14.23 15.31
CA VAL A 248 -0.50 15.34 16.16
C VAL A 248 -1.43 14.87 17.28
N LEU A 249 -2.34 13.93 16.99
CA LEU A 249 -3.30 13.42 17.95
C LEU A 249 -2.71 12.35 18.86
N GLN A 250 -1.59 11.74 18.46
CA GLN A 250 -1.02 10.62 19.19
C GLN A 250 -0.66 10.95 20.65
N PRO A 251 -0.01 12.06 21.00
CA PRO A 251 0.25 12.41 22.40
C PRO A 251 -1.05 12.51 23.21
N ALA A 252 -2.07 13.16 22.65
CA ALA A 252 -3.37 13.28 23.30
C ALA A 252 -4.08 11.92 23.47
N LEU A 253 -3.90 10.98 22.52
CA LEU A 253 -4.41 9.62 22.64
C LEU A 253 -3.68 8.82 23.72
N LEU A 254 -2.37 9.04 23.90
CA LEU A 254 -1.58 8.43 24.97
C LEU A 254 -2.07 8.94 26.33
N ASP A 255 -2.23 10.25 26.48
CA ASP A 255 -2.72 10.88 27.71
C ASP A 255 -4.13 10.43 28.07
N LEU A 256 -5.00 10.23 27.06
CA LEU A 256 -6.35 9.71 27.28
C LEU A 256 -6.34 8.28 27.83
N VAL A 257 -5.35 7.48 27.43
CA VAL A 257 -5.27 6.07 27.83
C VAL A 257 -4.52 5.91 29.15
N ALA A 258 -3.42 6.64 29.35
CA ALA A 258 -2.58 6.55 30.53
C ALA A 258 -3.37 6.88 31.81
N GLY A 259 -3.41 5.95 32.77
CA GLY A 259 -4.15 6.12 34.02
C GLY A 259 -5.67 6.01 33.88
N SER A 260 -6.19 5.68 32.70
CA SER A 260 -7.61 5.44 32.47
C SER A 260 -7.96 3.94 32.60
N PRO A 261 -9.24 3.59 32.82
CA PRO A 261 -9.68 2.19 32.75
C PRO A 261 -9.42 1.51 31.40
N LEU A 262 -9.19 2.28 30.33
CA LEU A 262 -8.88 1.76 29.00
C LEU A 262 -7.47 1.15 28.95
N GLU A 263 -6.58 1.55 29.84
CA GLU A 263 -5.23 0.99 29.96
C GLU A 263 -5.27 -0.52 30.21
N ALA A 264 -6.17 -0.96 31.10
CA ALA A 264 -6.38 -2.38 31.41
C ALA A 264 -6.94 -3.19 30.23
N LEU A 265 -7.52 -2.52 29.22
CA LEU A 265 -8.04 -3.14 28.01
C LEU A 265 -6.98 -3.24 26.90
N LEU A 266 -5.84 -2.55 27.05
CA LEU A 266 -4.77 -2.61 26.06
C LEU A 266 -3.95 -3.88 26.19
N LYS A 267 -3.99 -4.70 25.14
CA LYS A 267 -3.03 -5.80 24.94
C LYS A 267 -1.60 -5.26 24.93
N PRO A 268 -0.60 -6.02 25.40
CA PRO A 268 0.81 -5.61 25.34
C PRO A 268 1.27 -5.18 23.94
N SER A 269 0.77 -5.82 22.87
CA SER A 269 1.04 -5.43 21.49
C SER A 269 0.56 -4.02 21.13
N HIS A 270 -0.53 -3.54 21.73
CA HIS A 270 -1.04 -2.19 21.51
C HIS A 270 -0.21 -1.16 22.27
N GLN A 271 0.13 -1.46 23.53
CA GLN A 271 1.02 -0.61 24.32
C GLN A 271 2.38 -0.46 23.63
N ARG A 272 2.94 -1.56 23.10
CA ARG A 272 4.14 -1.51 22.26
C ARG A 272 3.98 -0.55 21.10
N ARG A 273 2.93 -0.68 20.28
CA ARG A 273 2.71 0.21 19.12
C ARG A 273 2.62 1.69 19.51
N LEU A 274 2.05 1.98 20.68
CA LEU A 274 1.96 3.33 21.23
C LEU A 274 3.34 3.93 21.57
N PHE A 275 4.19 3.20 22.30
CA PHE A 275 5.59 3.60 22.51
C PHE A 275 6.38 3.70 21.21
N ILE A 276 6.10 2.80 20.27
CA ILE A 276 6.71 2.79 18.95
C ILE A 276 6.41 4.05 18.16
N TRP A 277 5.16 4.46 18.14
CA TRP A 277 4.77 5.67 17.46
C TRP A 277 5.35 6.90 18.16
N ASP A 278 5.43 6.90 19.49
CA ASP A 278 5.90 8.05 20.29
C ASP A 278 7.38 8.30 20.04
N HIS A 279 8.18 7.24 20.13
CA HIS A 279 9.60 7.29 19.85
C HIS A 279 9.89 7.76 18.42
N ILE A 280 9.18 7.23 17.42
CA ILE A 280 9.37 7.65 16.02
C ILE A 280 8.89 9.09 15.80
N GLY A 281 7.81 9.52 16.47
CA GLY A 281 7.38 10.91 16.48
C GLY A 281 8.47 11.84 17.00
N MET A 282 9.14 11.46 18.09
CA MET A 282 10.29 12.20 18.63
C MET A 282 11.49 12.23 17.68
N LEU A 283 11.79 11.11 17.02
CA LEU A 283 12.86 11.05 16.02
C LEU A 283 12.54 11.88 14.76
N PHE A 284 11.27 11.97 14.36
CA PHE A 284 10.86 12.86 13.27
C PHE A 284 11.23 14.32 13.56
N TYR A 285 11.02 14.80 14.80
CA TYR A 285 11.41 16.15 15.19
C TYR A 285 12.93 16.40 15.16
N GLN A 286 13.75 15.34 15.17
CA GLN A 286 15.21 15.46 15.00
C GLN A 286 15.62 15.60 13.53
N HIS A 287 14.81 15.08 12.60
CA HIS A 287 15.07 15.09 11.16
C HIS A 287 13.88 15.61 10.32
N PRO A 288 13.32 16.80 10.62
CA PRO A 288 12.01 17.20 10.10
C PRO A 288 12.00 17.66 8.63
N VAL A 289 13.16 17.83 8.00
CA VAL A 289 13.25 18.34 6.62
C VAL A 289 13.72 17.26 5.65
N PHE A 290 14.88 16.65 5.93
CA PHE A 290 15.50 15.66 5.03
C PHE A 290 15.27 14.21 5.47
N GLY A 291 14.64 14.00 6.63
CA GLY A 291 14.52 12.69 7.24
C GLY A 291 15.86 12.07 7.60
N ALA A 292 15.80 10.85 8.13
CA ALA A 292 16.98 10.07 8.49
C ALA A 292 17.47 9.15 7.34
N GLY A 293 16.82 9.19 6.17
CA GLY A 293 17.19 8.41 5.00
C GLY A 293 16.25 7.22 4.73
N PHE A 294 16.12 6.84 3.47
CA PHE A 294 15.20 5.77 3.05
C PHE A 294 15.54 4.43 3.71
N ASP A 295 14.54 3.73 4.23
CA ASP A 295 14.66 2.44 4.94
C ASP A 295 15.54 2.48 6.19
N VAL A 296 15.83 3.68 6.73
CA VAL A 296 16.64 3.81 7.96
C VAL A 296 15.98 3.13 9.15
N THR A 297 14.66 3.01 9.19
CA THR A 297 13.96 2.37 10.31
C THR A 297 14.43 0.94 10.52
N ARG A 298 14.64 0.18 9.43
CA ARG A 298 15.14 -1.20 9.48
C ARG A 298 16.55 -1.36 10.08
N PHE A 299 17.36 -0.31 10.07
CA PHE A 299 18.75 -0.35 10.52
C PHE A 299 19.08 0.72 11.56
N GLY A 300 18.07 1.45 12.02
CA GLY A 300 18.19 2.57 12.91
C GLY A 300 18.56 2.17 14.34
N PRO A 301 18.71 3.17 15.22
CA PRO A 301 19.07 2.92 16.61
C PRO A 301 18.02 2.03 17.30
N GLU A 302 18.52 1.19 18.20
CA GLU A 302 17.67 0.37 19.07
C GLU A 302 16.88 1.27 20.03
N ILE A 303 15.68 0.81 20.41
CA ILE A 303 14.79 1.50 21.35
C ILE A 303 15.37 1.44 22.78
N GLY A 304 16.16 0.41 23.06
CA GLY A 304 16.52 0.03 24.41
C GLY A 304 15.35 -0.67 25.11
N THR A 305 15.03 -0.24 26.33
CA THR A 305 14.02 -0.88 27.18
C THR A 305 12.73 -0.08 27.18
N ILE A 306 11.61 -0.73 26.85
CA ILE A 306 10.26 -0.15 26.94
C ILE A 306 9.64 -0.57 28.27
N THR A 307 9.19 0.39 29.06
CA THR A 307 8.41 0.13 30.28
C THR A 307 6.93 0.34 29.98
N PHE A 308 6.17 -0.74 30.05
CA PHE A 308 4.72 -0.76 29.86
C PHE A 308 3.98 -0.08 31.01
N PHE A 309 2.72 0.28 30.76
CA PHE A 309 1.92 0.98 31.77
C PHE A 309 1.68 0.12 33.04
N ASN A 310 1.69 -1.21 32.90
CA ASN A 310 1.63 -2.15 34.03
C ASN A 310 2.96 -2.30 34.81
N GLY A 311 3.97 -1.48 34.51
CA GLY A 311 5.30 -1.51 35.14
C GLY A 311 6.24 -2.62 34.62
N THR A 312 5.78 -3.49 33.72
CA THR A 312 6.65 -4.50 33.12
C THR A 312 7.58 -3.86 32.10
N SER A 313 8.83 -4.32 32.02
CA SER A 313 9.81 -3.79 31.07
C SER A 313 10.26 -4.87 30.09
N GLU A 314 10.32 -4.53 28.81
CA GLU A 314 10.78 -5.41 27.74
C GLU A 314 11.94 -4.73 27.01
N HIS A 315 13.08 -5.43 26.91
CA HIS A 315 14.22 -4.96 26.13
C HIS A 315 14.00 -5.29 24.64
N TYR A 316 14.18 -4.30 23.78
CA TYR A 316 13.97 -4.40 22.34
C TYR A 316 15.30 -4.27 21.58
N PRO A 317 16.03 -5.37 21.36
CA PRO A 317 17.37 -5.38 20.77
C PRO A 317 17.35 -5.29 19.22
N THR A 318 16.26 -4.80 18.63
CA THR A 318 16.12 -4.74 17.17
C THR A 318 15.81 -3.33 16.70
N PRO A 319 16.44 -2.88 15.58
CA PRO A 319 16.10 -1.63 14.93
C PRO A 319 14.60 -1.47 14.67
N PHE A 320 14.15 -0.23 14.82
CA PHE A 320 12.74 0.13 14.83
C PHE A 320 11.99 -0.22 13.53
N HIS A 321 10.94 -1.04 13.55
CA HIS A 321 9.97 -1.04 12.43
C HIS A 321 8.68 -0.32 12.85
N PRO A 322 8.45 0.93 12.40
CA PRO A 322 7.16 1.59 12.60
C PRO A 322 6.02 0.70 12.12
N HIS A 323 5.14 0.33 13.04
CA HIS A 323 3.84 -0.25 12.69
C HIS A 323 2.85 0.82 12.14
N GLY A 324 3.36 1.99 11.74
CA GLY A 324 2.65 3.09 11.10
C GLY A 324 3.41 3.57 9.87
N GLN A 325 2.87 3.30 8.68
CA GLN A 325 3.52 3.61 7.41
C GLN A 325 3.78 5.11 7.21
N ILE A 326 2.87 5.92 7.73
CA ILE A 326 2.94 7.38 7.65
C ILE A 326 4.12 7.88 8.47
N LEU A 327 4.20 7.47 9.74
CA LEU A 327 5.32 7.82 10.63
C LEU A 327 6.65 7.33 10.07
N GLN A 328 6.65 6.16 9.43
CA GLN A 328 7.84 5.66 8.73
C GLN A 328 8.29 6.63 7.63
N VAL A 329 7.39 6.97 6.70
CA VAL A 329 7.70 7.86 5.58
C VAL A 329 8.11 9.24 6.10
N ALA A 330 7.40 9.77 7.10
CA ALA A 330 7.71 11.05 7.72
C ALA A 330 9.12 11.05 8.31
N TYR A 331 9.49 10.03 9.09
CA TYR A 331 10.83 9.96 9.67
C TYR A 331 11.93 9.70 8.62
N GLU A 332 11.70 8.81 7.67
CA GLU A 332 12.71 8.43 6.65
C GLU A 332 12.96 9.55 5.63
N THR A 333 11.94 10.35 5.32
CA THR A 333 11.99 11.35 4.25
C THR A 333 11.89 12.78 4.78
N GLY A 334 11.44 13.00 6.01
CA GLY A 334 11.17 14.34 6.55
C GLY A 334 9.86 14.96 6.05
N ILE A 335 9.15 14.31 5.12
CA ILE A 335 7.88 14.83 4.59
C ILE A 335 6.72 14.33 5.46
N ALA A 336 6.03 15.26 6.13
CA ALA A 336 4.76 15.03 6.83
C ALA A 336 3.55 15.38 5.94
#